data_AF-A0A2V8DRV6-F1
#
_entry.id   AF-A0A2V8DRV6-F1
#
_cell.length_a   1.000
_cell.length_b   1.000
_cell.length_c   1.000
_cell.angle_alpha   90.00
_cell.angle_beta   90.00
_cell.angle_gamma   90.00
#
_symmetry.space_group_name_H-M   'P 1'
#
loop_
_entity.id
_entity.type
_entity.pdbx_description
1 polymer ?
#
loop_
_entity_poly.entity_id
_entity_poly.type
_entity_poly.pdbx_seq_one_letter_code
_entity_poly.pdbx_strand_id
1 'polypeptide(L)'
;MVWFRKAMILTHRYLGIALCVPIVMWFVSGIGMMYAGGMPRLTPETRLERLPPLDLTRVRLSPSEAAEHGNMTTRPGRLVLTTIMNRPAYRFDRGSFSVVFADTGDLMTDVRAAEAMTIASRFMHLPEETLHHAGVLTEPDQWTIGQADQMPLHKITVDDAASTQLYVSAPLGEVSVQTTRGTRALAWVAAIPHWLFFVQLRSHGDLWRQSVLWLSGLGAISAVIGLVLATIQFSPSSPFRLNRIGASIPYAGWMRWHYITGALFGVFTVTWLFSGMMSLEPWDWASGGGSGAGVRRAIAGGGLDVALFPRVDAAIWDESMPGRAPKEMEFLRIQGDPYYVARGVETKPLLVAANPLRIRR
;
A
#
# COMPACT_ATOMS: atom_id res chain seq x y z
N MET A 1 23.92 -43.21 -9.73
CA MET A 1 22.51 -42.98 -10.12
C MET A 1 21.50 -43.27 -8.99
N VAL A 2 21.55 -44.42 -8.31
CA VAL A 2 20.57 -44.78 -7.25
C VAL A 2 20.59 -43.84 -6.05
N TRP A 3 21.76 -43.41 -5.58
CA TRP A 3 21.89 -42.47 -4.46
C TRP A 3 21.25 -41.11 -4.73
N PHE A 4 21.47 -40.56 -5.94
CA PHE A 4 20.88 -39.28 -6.36
C PHE A 4 19.35 -39.31 -6.35
N ARG A 5 18.74 -40.37 -6.90
CA ARG A 5 17.28 -40.55 -6.88
C ARG A 5 16.75 -40.67 -5.45
N LYS A 6 17.43 -41.42 -4.57
CA LYS A 6 17.05 -41.52 -3.15
C LYS A 6 17.12 -40.16 -2.45
N ALA A 7 18.18 -39.39 -2.69
CA ALA A 7 18.34 -38.05 -2.13
C ALA A 7 17.20 -37.12 -2.59
N MET A 8 16.88 -37.08 -3.89
CA MET A 8 15.77 -36.27 -4.41
C MET A 8 14.43 -36.63 -3.76
N ILE A 9 14.12 -37.92 -3.61
CA ILE A 9 12.87 -38.39 -2.98
C ILE A 9 12.80 -37.94 -1.52
N LEU A 10 13.90 -38.11 -0.77
CA LEU A 10 13.94 -37.72 0.65
C LEU A 10 13.84 -36.20 0.80
N THR A 11 14.58 -35.44 0.00
CA THR A 11 14.53 -33.97 0.00
C THR A 11 13.13 -33.48 -0.33
N HIS A 12 12.51 -33.95 -1.41
CA HIS A 12 11.14 -33.55 -1.76
C HIS A 12 10.14 -33.92 -0.68
N ARG A 13 10.26 -35.12 -0.08
CA ARG A 13 9.37 -35.56 0.99
C ARG A 13 9.46 -34.66 2.21
N TYR A 14 10.65 -34.40 2.73
CA TYR A 14 10.81 -33.63 3.96
C TYR A 14 10.60 -32.13 3.75
N LEU A 15 11.05 -31.57 2.62
CA LEU A 15 10.69 -30.19 2.25
C LEU A 15 9.18 -30.07 2.05
N GLY A 16 8.54 -31.02 1.37
CA GLY A 16 7.10 -31.05 1.17
C GLY A 16 6.34 -31.07 2.50
N ILE A 17 6.76 -31.91 3.46
CA ILE A 17 6.15 -31.96 4.80
C ILE A 17 6.29 -30.62 5.53
N ALA A 18 7.48 -30.01 5.54
CA ALA A 18 7.70 -28.74 6.21
C ALA A 18 6.96 -27.57 5.55
N LEU A 19 6.90 -27.55 4.22
CA LEU A 19 6.38 -26.43 3.43
C LEU A 19 4.89 -26.55 3.10
N CYS A 20 4.27 -27.73 3.27
CA CYS A 20 2.87 -27.92 2.89
C CYS A 20 1.92 -26.98 3.66
N VAL A 21 2.12 -26.79 4.96
CA VAL A 21 1.28 -25.92 5.80
C VAL A 21 1.34 -24.47 5.32
N PRO A 22 2.51 -23.82 5.21
CA PRO A 22 2.57 -22.43 4.76
C PRO A 22 2.12 -22.28 3.30
N ILE A 23 2.39 -23.24 2.41
CA ILE A 23 1.94 -23.16 1.00
C ILE A 23 0.41 -23.29 0.90
N VAL A 24 -0.21 -24.21 1.64
CA VAL A 24 -1.68 -24.37 1.66
C VAL A 24 -2.33 -23.14 2.27
N MET A 25 -1.80 -22.65 3.40
CA MET A 25 -2.27 -21.40 4.02
C MET A 25 -2.19 -20.24 3.03
N TRP A 26 -1.03 -20.07 2.37
CA TRP A 26 -0.82 -19.04 1.37
C TRP A 26 -1.79 -19.16 0.19
N PHE A 27 -2.01 -20.37 -0.35
CA PHE A 27 -2.91 -20.56 -1.48
C PHE A 27 -4.38 -20.25 -1.12
N VAL A 28 -4.87 -20.82 -0.01
CA VAL A 28 -6.26 -20.65 0.44
C VAL A 28 -6.55 -19.18 0.79
N SER A 29 -5.62 -18.51 1.47
CA SER A 29 -5.73 -17.10 1.78
C SER A 29 -5.70 -16.20 0.55
N GLY A 30 -4.99 -16.61 -0.51
CA GLY A 30 -4.99 -15.92 -1.81
C GLY A 30 -6.37 -15.90 -2.47
N ILE A 31 -7.10 -17.03 -2.40
CA ILE A 31 -8.51 -17.08 -2.84
C ILE A 31 -9.34 -16.10 -2.02
N GLY A 32 -9.13 -16.08 -0.69
CA GLY A 32 -9.77 -15.13 0.21
C GLY A 32 -9.54 -13.67 -0.22
N MET A 33 -8.31 -13.28 -0.57
CA MET A 33 -7.99 -11.91 -0.96
C MET A 33 -8.73 -11.44 -2.22
N MET A 34 -9.07 -12.35 -3.15
CA MET A 34 -9.83 -11.97 -4.35
C MET A 34 -11.19 -11.38 -4.02
N TYR A 35 -11.80 -11.81 -2.92
CA TYR A 35 -13.13 -11.35 -2.47
C TYR A 35 -13.07 -10.36 -1.31
N ALA A 36 -12.13 -10.58 -0.39
CA ALA A 36 -11.92 -9.75 0.80
C ALA A 36 -11.18 -8.44 0.51
N GLY A 37 -10.43 -8.38 -0.58
CA GLY A 37 -9.42 -7.37 -0.81
C GLY A 37 -8.14 -7.60 0.02
N GLY A 38 -7.42 -6.52 0.28
CA GLY A 38 -6.15 -6.54 1.01
C GLY A 38 -6.30 -6.17 2.50
N MET A 39 -5.22 -5.65 3.08
CA MET A 39 -5.27 -5.03 4.40
C MET A 39 -6.31 -3.90 4.44
N PRO A 40 -7.05 -3.75 5.56
CA PRO A 40 -7.94 -2.61 5.77
C PRO A 40 -7.13 -1.32 5.63
N ARG A 41 -7.58 -0.42 4.77
CA ARG A 41 -6.92 0.86 4.52
C ARG A 41 -7.97 1.91 4.18
N LEU A 42 -7.62 3.17 4.42
CA LEU A 42 -8.39 4.27 3.87
C LEU A 42 -7.95 4.49 2.41
N THR A 43 -8.88 4.33 1.47
CA THR A 43 -8.62 4.57 0.05
C THR A 43 -8.50 6.08 -0.22
N PRO A 44 -7.62 6.52 -1.14
CA PRO A 44 -7.47 7.93 -1.49
C PRO A 44 -8.80 8.57 -1.93
N GLU A 45 -9.65 7.81 -2.61
CA GLU A 45 -10.96 8.24 -3.10
C GLU A 45 -11.90 8.53 -1.92
N THR A 46 -12.06 7.59 -0.98
CA THR A 46 -12.92 7.78 0.19
C THR A 46 -12.40 8.88 1.11
N ARG A 47 -11.07 9.01 1.25
CA ARG A 47 -10.46 10.12 1.98
C ARG A 47 -10.85 11.45 1.35
N LEU A 48 -10.70 11.58 0.03
CA LEU A 48 -11.02 12.79 -0.71
C LEU A 48 -12.52 13.09 -0.71
N GLU A 49 -13.38 12.09 -0.82
CA GLU A 49 -14.84 12.23 -0.72
C GLU A 49 -15.26 12.84 0.62
N ARG A 50 -14.61 12.45 1.71
CA ARG A 50 -14.88 12.93 3.08
C ARG A 50 -14.12 14.19 3.46
N LEU A 51 -13.16 14.61 2.64
CA LEU A 51 -12.43 15.84 2.86
C LEU A 51 -13.33 17.06 2.56
N PRO A 52 -13.39 18.08 3.42
CA PRO A 52 -14.11 19.31 3.14
C PRO A 52 -13.52 20.04 1.91
N PRO A 53 -14.32 20.86 1.20
CA PRO A 53 -13.79 21.79 0.20
C PRO A 53 -12.70 22.69 0.79
N LEU A 54 -11.69 22.99 -0.01
CA LEU A 54 -10.61 23.91 0.31
C LEU A 54 -11.10 25.34 0.14
N ASP A 55 -11.11 26.10 1.23
CA ASP A 55 -11.46 27.52 1.21
C ASP A 55 -10.26 28.36 0.76
N LEU A 56 -10.17 28.60 -0.55
CA LEU A 56 -9.11 29.40 -1.17
C LEU A 56 -9.12 30.85 -0.70
N THR A 57 -10.25 31.38 -0.23
CA THR A 57 -10.34 32.79 0.23
C THR A 57 -9.54 33.03 1.50
N ARG A 58 -9.25 31.96 2.26
CA ARG A 58 -8.43 31.99 3.48
C ARG A 58 -6.94 31.79 3.21
N VAL A 59 -6.54 31.45 1.99
CA VAL A 59 -5.13 31.26 1.63
C VAL A 59 -4.46 32.63 1.55
N ARG A 60 -3.64 32.96 2.54
CA ARG A 60 -2.94 34.25 2.63
C ARG A 60 -1.49 34.17 2.20
N LEU A 61 -0.86 33.01 2.40
CA LEU A 61 0.55 32.78 2.14
C LEU A 61 0.77 31.97 0.84
N SER A 62 1.82 32.34 0.12
CA SER A 62 2.40 31.52 -0.95
C SER A 62 3.13 30.29 -0.37
N PRO A 63 3.38 29.26 -1.18
CA PRO A 63 4.20 28.11 -0.77
C PRO A 63 5.58 28.48 -0.24
N SER A 64 6.23 29.50 -0.82
CA SER A 64 7.55 29.98 -0.38
C SER A 64 7.47 30.65 0.99
N GLU A 65 6.51 31.55 1.21
CA GLU A 65 6.33 32.20 2.51
C GLU A 65 5.98 31.16 3.60
N ALA A 66 5.11 30.21 3.29
CA ALA A 66 4.79 29.12 4.22
C ALA A 66 6.01 28.25 4.56
N ALA A 67 6.88 27.99 3.58
CA ALA A 67 8.13 27.25 3.81
C ALA A 67 9.10 28.04 4.70
N GLU A 68 9.18 29.37 4.54
CA GLU A 68 9.99 30.25 5.40
C GLU A 68 9.48 30.26 6.84
N HIS A 69 8.16 30.42 7.04
CA HIS A 69 7.52 30.32 8.35
C HIS A 69 7.74 28.95 9.01
N GLY A 70 7.74 27.88 8.23
CA GLY A 70 8.06 26.52 8.68
C GLY A 70 9.57 26.27 8.93
N ASN A 71 10.43 27.29 8.82
CA ASN A 71 11.89 27.19 8.90
C ASN A 71 12.47 26.10 7.98
N MET A 72 11.88 25.94 6.79
CA MET A 72 12.28 24.90 5.85
C MET A 72 13.54 25.31 5.09
N THR A 73 14.68 24.74 5.49
CA THR A 73 15.98 25.00 4.85
C THR A 73 16.22 24.19 3.58
N THR A 74 15.35 23.24 3.28
CA THR A 74 15.57 22.30 2.17
C THR A 74 14.31 22.08 1.33
N ARG A 75 14.49 21.90 0.01
CA ARG A 75 13.39 21.74 -0.95
C ARG A 75 12.50 20.51 -0.63
N PRO A 76 11.17 20.64 -0.47
CA PRO A 76 10.31 19.50 -0.19
C PRO A 76 10.33 18.47 -1.32
N GLY A 77 10.13 17.19 -1.00
CA GLY A 77 9.94 16.13 -1.98
C GLY A 77 8.54 16.18 -2.60
N ARG A 78 7.54 16.58 -1.80
CA ARG A 78 6.15 16.77 -2.21
C ARG A 78 5.51 17.91 -1.42
N LEU A 79 4.63 18.65 -2.07
CA LEU A 79 3.86 19.75 -1.48
C LEU A 79 2.39 19.60 -1.87
N VAL A 80 1.53 19.65 -0.85
CA VAL A 80 0.08 19.56 -1.02
C VAL A 80 -0.60 20.66 -0.20
N LEU A 81 -1.49 21.43 -0.81
CA LEU A 81 -2.41 22.32 -0.11
C LEU A 81 -3.72 21.56 0.12
N THR A 82 -4.14 21.47 1.38
CA THR A 82 -5.33 20.71 1.81
C THR A 82 -6.03 21.42 2.97
N THR A 83 -7.14 20.87 3.43
CA THR A 83 -7.91 21.41 4.55
C THR A 83 -7.67 20.57 5.79
N ILE A 84 -7.18 21.18 6.87
CA ILE A 84 -7.01 20.55 8.18
C ILE A 84 -7.77 21.39 9.20
N MET A 85 -8.66 20.76 9.97
CA MET A 85 -9.51 21.45 10.96
C MET A 85 -10.27 22.69 10.41
N ASN A 86 -10.74 22.63 9.16
CA ASN A 86 -11.39 23.74 8.42
C ASN A 86 -10.49 24.95 8.14
N ARG A 87 -9.18 24.77 8.14
CA ARG A 87 -8.20 25.78 7.75
C ARG A 87 -7.37 25.26 6.57
N PRO A 88 -7.05 26.11 5.58
CA PRO A 88 -6.14 25.72 4.52
C PRO A 88 -4.73 25.53 5.10
N ALA A 89 -4.06 24.45 4.71
CA ALA A 89 -2.74 24.10 5.22
C ALA A 89 -1.86 23.50 4.13
N TYR A 90 -0.61 23.96 4.06
CA TYR A 90 0.43 23.37 3.26
C TYR A 90 1.05 22.21 4.01
N ARG A 91 0.99 21.03 3.41
CA ARG A 91 1.73 19.85 3.85
C ARG A 91 2.96 19.65 2.99
N PHE A 92 4.10 19.71 3.65
CA PHE A 92 5.40 19.41 3.08
C PHE A 92 5.84 18.02 3.50
N ASP A 93 6.30 17.23 2.53
CA ASP A 93 6.84 15.90 2.77
C ASP A 93 8.29 15.83 2.26
N ARG A 94 9.19 15.51 3.19
CA ARG A 94 10.60 15.23 2.92
C ARG A 94 11.14 14.21 3.92
N GLY A 95 10.56 13.02 3.93
CA GLY A 95 10.93 11.95 4.87
C GLY A 95 10.40 12.15 6.30
N SER A 96 10.00 13.37 6.63
CA SER A 96 9.09 13.72 7.73
C SER A 96 8.06 14.73 7.20
N PHE A 97 6.92 14.80 7.89
CA PHE A 97 5.85 15.72 7.53
C PHE A 97 6.00 17.03 8.29
N SER A 98 5.75 18.14 7.61
CA SER A 98 5.56 19.44 8.23
C SER A 98 4.31 20.08 7.67
N VAL A 99 3.44 20.56 8.55
CA VAL A 99 2.18 21.19 8.17
C VAL A 99 2.21 22.64 8.63
N VAL A 100 2.03 23.57 7.70
CA VAL A 100 1.97 25.01 7.97
C VAL A 100 0.63 25.53 7.51
N PHE A 101 -0.11 26.21 8.40
CA PHE A 101 -1.40 26.78 8.02
C PHE A 101 -1.21 27.94 7.03
N ALA A 102 -1.94 27.91 5.92
CA ALA A 102 -1.81 28.88 4.83
C ALA A 102 -2.48 30.23 5.13
N ASP A 103 -3.26 30.32 6.21
CA ASP A 103 -3.95 31.52 6.66
C ASP A 103 -3.10 32.38 7.62
N THR A 104 -2.35 31.75 8.54
CA THR A 104 -1.53 32.45 9.55
C THR A 104 -0.03 32.22 9.43
N GLY A 105 0.40 31.12 8.78
CA GLY A 105 1.80 30.70 8.77
C GLY A 105 2.21 29.93 10.02
N ASP A 106 1.28 29.60 10.91
CA ASP A 106 1.60 28.82 12.11
C ASP A 106 1.97 27.39 11.72
N LEU A 107 3.08 26.89 12.28
CA LEU A 107 3.41 25.47 12.22
C LEU A 107 2.39 24.69 13.06
N MET A 108 1.80 23.66 12.46
CA MET A 108 0.89 22.78 13.18
C MET A 108 1.67 21.98 14.22
N THR A 109 1.13 21.94 15.44
CA THR A 109 1.60 21.03 16.49
C THR A 109 0.78 19.75 16.44
N ASP A 110 1.31 18.69 17.04
CA ASP A 110 0.60 17.41 17.11
C ASP A 110 -0.81 17.58 17.66
N VAL A 111 -1.78 17.12 16.87
CA VAL A 111 -3.19 17.15 17.21
C VAL A 111 -3.42 16.42 18.52
N ARG A 112 -4.13 17.06 19.46
CA ARG A 112 -4.45 16.43 20.76
C ARG A 112 -5.68 15.53 20.65
N ALA A 113 -5.92 14.70 21.67
CA ALA A 113 -7.05 13.76 21.70
C ALA A 113 -8.41 14.41 21.37
N ALA A 114 -8.71 15.59 21.93
CA ALA A 114 -9.95 16.30 21.64
C ALA A 114 -10.07 16.72 20.17
N GLU A 115 -8.99 17.24 19.59
CA GLU A 115 -8.97 17.64 18.18
C GLU A 115 -9.05 16.41 17.25
N ALA A 116 -8.41 15.31 17.62
CA ALA A 116 -8.51 14.04 16.91
C ALA A 116 -9.94 13.48 16.91
N MET A 117 -10.66 13.61 18.03
CA MET A 117 -12.08 13.26 18.14
C MET A 117 -12.93 14.10 17.20
N THR A 118 -12.72 15.42 17.15
CA THR A 118 -13.42 16.31 16.21
C THR A 118 -13.11 15.97 14.75
N ILE A 119 -11.86 15.65 14.42
CA ILE A 119 -11.47 15.22 13.07
C ILE A 119 -12.21 13.93 12.69
N ALA A 120 -12.23 12.94 13.59
CA ALA A 120 -12.88 11.66 13.35
C ALA A 120 -14.41 11.78 13.23
N SER A 121 -15.04 12.57 14.10
CA SER A 121 -16.48 12.86 14.06
C SER A 121 -16.89 13.49 12.73
N ARG A 122 -16.16 14.54 12.29
CA ARG A 122 -16.40 15.18 10.99
C ARG A 122 -16.18 14.22 9.84
N PHE A 123 -15.12 13.42 9.88
CA PHE A 123 -14.82 12.45 8.84
C PHE A 123 -15.93 11.37 8.69
N MET A 124 -16.52 10.94 9.80
CA MET A 124 -17.61 9.97 9.80
C MET A 124 -19.00 10.58 9.61
N HIS A 125 -19.13 11.91 9.72
CA HIS A 125 -20.41 12.61 9.80
C HIS A 125 -21.29 12.08 10.96
N LEU A 126 -20.66 11.83 12.12
CA LEU A 126 -21.31 11.30 13.32
C LEU A 126 -21.09 12.24 14.51
N PRO A 127 -22.02 12.33 15.48
CA PRO A 127 -21.82 13.08 16.71
C PRO A 127 -20.61 12.55 17.50
N GLU A 128 -19.81 13.44 18.10
CA GLU A 128 -18.63 13.06 18.90
C GLU A 128 -18.95 12.08 20.04
N GLU A 129 -20.17 12.14 20.59
CA GLU A 129 -20.69 11.24 21.64
C GLU A 129 -20.72 9.76 21.23
N THR A 130 -20.76 9.47 19.93
CA THR A 130 -20.74 8.10 19.39
C THR A 130 -19.32 7.58 19.11
N LEU A 131 -18.31 8.39 19.41
CA LEU A 131 -16.91 8.06 19.24
C LEU A 131 -16.26 7.99 20.62
N HIS A 132 -15.25 7.13 20.76
CA HIS A 132 -14.46 7.02 21.98
C HIS A 132 -12.97 7.02 21.65
N HIS A 133 -12.21 7.86 22.35
CA HIS A 133 -10.75 7.84 22.25
C HIS A 133 -10.21 6.62 23.00
N ALA A 134 -9.61 5.68 22.27
CA ALA A 134 -9.12 4.41 22.79
C ALA A 134 -7.64 4.45 23.18
N GLY A 135 -6.92 5.51 22.84
CA GLY A 135 -5.51 5.70 23.17
C GLY A 135 -4.68 6.31 22.05
N VAL A 136 -3.38 6.43 22.29
CA VAL A 136 -2.39 6.92 21.32
C VAL A 136 -1.40 5.80 21.04
N LEU A 137 -1.17 5.54 19.76
CA LEU A 137 -0.16 4.59 19.28
C LEU A 137 1.09 5.38 18.94
N THR A 138 2.19 5.06 19.62
CA THR A 138 3.53 5.54 19.28
C THR A 138 4.26 4.57 18.34
N GLU A 139 3.80 3.32 18.29
CA GLU A 139 4.32 2.28 17.40
C GLU A 139 3.19 1.67 16.57
N PRO A 140 3.47 1.18 15.35
CA PRO A 140 2.47 0.56 14.51
C PRO A 140 1.84 -0.68 15.14
N ASP A 141 0.51 -0.76 15.12
CA ASP A 141 -0.23 -2.00 15.36
C ASP A 141 -0.46 -2.78 14.05
N GLN A 142 -1.19 -3.89 14.15
CA GLN A 142 -1.51 -4.76 13.01
C GLN A 142 -2.16 -4.03 11.83
N TRP A 143 -2.87 -2.92 12.06
CA TRP A 143 -3.63 -2.18 11.06
C TRP A 143 -2.90 -0.95 10.53
N THR A 144 -1.88 -0.48 11.25
CA THR A 144 -1.14 0.75 10.93
C THR A 144 0.30 0.51 10.52
N ILE A 145 0.67 -0.73 10.18
CA ILE A 145 2.05 -1.12 9.77
C ILE A 145 2.54 -0.27 8.58
N GLY A 146 1.63 0.14 7.68
CA GLY A 146 1.94 0.98 6.53
C GLY A 146 1.99 2.48 6.83
N GLN A 147 1.79 2.89 8.09
CA GLN A 147 1.68 4.29 8.53
C GLN A 147 2.71 4.61 9.62
N ALA A 148 3.83 3.88 9.64
CA ALA A 148 4.90 4.09 10.62
C ALA A 148 5.50 5.51 10.57
N ASP A 149 5.50 6.12 9.38
CA ASP A 149 5.93 7.50 9.12
C ASP A 149 4.92 8.57 9.57
N GLN A 150 3.70 8.18 9.92
CA GLN A 150 2.61 9.08 10.31
C GLN A 150 2.35 9.08 11.83
N MET A 151 3.19 8.38 12.59
CA MET A 151 3.09 8.27 14.04
C MET A 151 3.41 9.60 14.74
N PRO A 152 2.83 9.85 15.93
CA PRO A 152 1.86 9.00 16.64
C PRO A 152 0.44 9.07 16.04
N LEU A 153 -0.36 8.02 16.28
CA LEU A 153 -1.74 7.91 15.82
C LEU A 153 -2.72 7.86 17.00
N HIS A 154 -3.74 8.70 17.00
CA HIS A 154 -4.88 8.59 17.91
C HIS A 154 -5.84 7.50 17.43
N LYS A 155 -6.06 6.48 18.25
CA LYS A 155 -7.03 5.42 17.97
C LYS A 155 -8.39 5.82 18.50
N ILE A 156 -9.39 5.77 17.63
CA ILE A 156 -10.76 6.15 17.94
C ILE A 156 -11.68 5.01 17.53
N THR A 157 -12.53 4.56 18.45
CA THR A 157 -13.56 3.56 18.20
C THR A 157 -14.91 4.24 17.99
N VAL A 158 -15.74 3.70 17.12
CA VAL A 158 -17.08 4.22 16.83
C VAL A 158 -18.12 3.22 17.30
N ASP A 159 -19.17 3.72 17.96
CA ASP A 159 -20.33 2.96 18.42
C ASP A 159 -21.30 2.67 17.28
N ASP A 160 -20.82 1.96 16.26
CA ASP A 160 -21.61 1.50 15.12
C ASP A 160 -21.73 -0.03 15.08
N ALA A 161 -22.69 -0.53 14.31
CA ALA A 161 -22.89 -1.97 14.13
C ALA A 161 -21.65 -2.67 13.49
N ALA A 162 -20.79 -1.91 12.81
CA ALA A 162 -19.59 -2.40 12.16
C ALA A 162 -18.37 -2.48 13.09
N SER A 163 -18.45 -1.93 14.30
CA SER A 163 -17.33 -1.71 15.24
C SER A 163 -16.14 -1.05 14.54
N THR A 164 -16.41 0.11 13.93
CA THR A 164 -15.43 0.88 13.17
C THR A 164 -14.31 1.40 14.09
N GLN A 165 -13.08 1.36 13.59
CA GLN A 165 -11.90 1.95 14.22
C GLN A 165 -11.25 2.90 13.23
N LEU A 166 -10.92 4.09 13.72
CA LEU A 166 -10.23 5.14 12.99
C LEU A 166 -8.89 5.41 13.66
N TYR A 167 -7.90 5.75 12.83
CA TYR A 167 -6.58 6.16 13.28
C TYR A 167 -6.32 7.55 12.71
N VAL A 168 -6.23 8.55 13.58
CA VAL A 168 -5.95 9.94 13.21
C VAL A 168 -4.49 10.23 13.47
N SER A 169 -3.76 10.68 12.45
CA SER A 169 -2.36 11.05 12.61
C SER A 169 -2.24 12.38 13.33
N ALA A 170 -1.50 12.38 14.44
CA ALA A 170 -1.22 13.59 15.20
C ALA A 170 -0.43 14.63 14.39
N PRO A 171 0.66 14.27 13.68
CA PRO A 171 1.44 15.25 12.91
C PRO A 171 0.78 15.70 11.61
N LEU A 172 -0.23 14.98 11.11
CA LEU A 172 -0.93 15.31 9.86
C LEU A 172 -2.34 15.88 10.05
N GLY A 173 -2.96 15.65 11.20
CA GLY A 173 -4.34 16.09 11.46
C GLY A 173 -5.37 15.49 10.50
N GLU A 174 -5.11 14.30 9.97
CA GLU A 174 -6.03 13.59 9.07
C GLU A 174 -6.23 12.13 9.51
N VAL A 175 -7.34 11.52 9.06
CA VAL A 175 -7.57 10.08 9.25
C VAL A 175 -6.67 9.31 8.29
N SER A 176 -5.77 8.49 8.85
CA SER A 176 -4.81 7.68 8.10
C SER A 176 -5.36 6.30 7.74
N VAL A 177 -6.12 5.69 8.67
CA VAL A 177 -6.65 4.33 8.51
C VAL A 177 -8.08 4.26 9.03
N GLN A 178 -8.93 3.53 8.31
CA GLN A 178 -10.27 3.14 8.74
C GLN A 178 -10.41 1.62 8.62
N THR A 179 -10.91 0.98 9.67
CA THR A 179 -11.17 -0.48 9.68
C THR A 179 -12.53 -0.79 10.31
N THR A 180 -13.14 -1.91 9.94
CA THR A 180 -14.37 -2.43 10.55
C THR A 180 -14.12 -3.85 11.05
N ARG A 181 -15.01 -4.40 11.88
CA ARG A 181 -14.90 -5.80 12.34
C ARG A 181 -14.84 -6.77 11.16
N GLY A 182 -15.65 -6.53 10.12
CA GLY A 182 -15.69 -7.34 8.91
C GLY A 182 -14.37 -7.29 8.15
N THR A 183 -13.83 -6.09 7.88
CA THR A 183 -12.57 -5.96 7.13
C THR A 183 -11.39 -6.53 7.92
N ARG A 184 -11.36 -6.36 9.25
CA ARG A 184 -10.36 -6.98 10.12
C ARG A 184 -10.44 -8.51 10.10
N ALA A 185 -11.64 -9.09 10.23
CA ALA A 185 -11.83 -10.54 10.20
C ALA A 185 -11.42 -11.14 8.84
N LEU A 186 -11.81 -10.49 7.74
CA LEU A 186 -11.44 -10.91 6.40
C LEU A 186 -9.92 -10.84 6.17
N ALA A 187 -9.26 -9.79 6.66
CA ALA A 187 -7.81 -9.67 6.57
C ALA A 187 -7.06 -10.81 7.29
N TRP A 188 -7.56 -11.26 8.44
CA TRP A 188 -6.97 -12.37 9.21
C TRP A 188 -7.02 -13.72 8.49
N VAL A 189 -8.01 -13.93 7.61
CA VAL A 189 -8.13 -15.18 6.83
C VAL A 189 -7.55 -15.05 5.41
N ALA A 190 -7.25 -13.83 4.97
CA ALA A 190 -6.80 -13.51 3.62
C ALA A 190 -5.44 -12.78 3.63
N ALA A 191 -5.45 -11.45 3.62
CA ALA A 191 -4.25 -10.64 3.39
C ALA A 191 -3.09 -10.93 4.36
N ILE A 192 -3.39 -11.12 5.66
CA ILE A 192 -2.38 -11.35 6.69
C ILE A 192 -1.62 -12.67 6.45
N PRO A 193 -2.29 -13.84 6.37
CA PRO A 193 -1.60 -15.10 6.08
C PRO A 193 -0.99 -15.15 4.67
N HIS A 194 -1.62 -14.53 3.67
CA HIS A 194 -1.11 -14.57 2.28
C HIS A 194 0.20 -13.79 2.12
N TRP A 195 0.31 -12.62 2.76
CA TRP A 195 1.51 -11.78 2.68
C TRP A 195 2.45 -11.93 3.88
N LEU A 196 2.09 -12.74 4.87
CA LEU A 196 2.78 -12.86 6.15
C LEU A 196 2.92 -11.51 6.89
N PHE A 197 1.87 -10.69 6.83
CA PHE A 197 1.85 -9.33 7.38
C PHE A 197 1.59 -9.28 8.90
N PHE A 198 2.14 -10.23 9.65
CA PHE A 198 2.09 -10.18 11.11
C PHE A 198 2.93 -9.01 11.60
N VAL A 199 2.39 -8.17 12.49
CA VAL A 199 3.08 -6.95 12.96
C VAL A 199 4.51 -7.21 13.46
N GLN A 200 4.74 -8.31 14.19
CA GLN A 200 6.06 -8.67 14.73
C GLN A 200 7.09 -8.96 13.63
N LEU A 201 6.63 -9.52 12.51
CA LEU A 201 7.48 -9.84 11.36
C LEU A 201 7.63 -8.62 10.43
N ARG A 202 6.51 -7.97 10.11
CA ARG A 202 6.45 -6.91 9.09
C ARG A 202 6.98 -5.57 9.58
N SER A 203 7.06 -5.34 10.89
CA SER A 203 7.84 -4.23 11.47
C SER A 203 9.33 -4.34 11.16
N HIS A 204 9.84 -5.56 10.97
CA HIS A 204 11.21 -5.85 10.57
C HIS A 204 11.27 -6.17 9.08
N GLY A 205 11.27 -5.12 8.24
CA GLY A 205 11.14 -5.24 6.78
C GLY A 205 12.09 -6.25 6.13
N ASP A 206 13.36 -6.27 6.54
CA ASP A 206 14.35 -7.23 6.03
C ASP A 206 14.07 -8.67 6.44
N LEU A 207 13.69 -8.90 7.69
CA LEU A 207 13.35 -10.24 8.18
C LEU A 207 12.11 -10.77 7.47
N TRP A 208 11.09 -9.94 7.31
CA TRP A 208 9.90 -10.27 6.52
C TRP A 208 10.27 -10.64 5.08
N ARG A 209 11.06 -9.78 4.41
CA ARG A 209 11.49 -10.01 3.02
C ARG A 209 12.27 -11.31 2.87
N GLN A 210 13.24 -11.56 3.74
CA GLN A 210 14.02 -12.80 3.74
C GLN A 210 13.14 -14.03 3.99
N SER A 211 12.18 -13.95 4.91
CA SER A 211 11.27 -15.05 5.20
C SER A 211 10.45 -15.44 3.98
N VAL A 212 9.86 -14.46 3.28
CA VAL A 212 9.09 -14.71 2.05
C VAL A 212 10.00 -15.24 0.95
N LEU A 213 11.21 -14.70 0.80
CA LEU A 213 12.19 -15.14 -0.19
C LEU A 213 12.57 -16.62 -0.01
N TRP A 214 12.97 -17.01 1.20
CA TRP A 214 13.37 -18.39 1.49
C TRP A 214 12.20 -19.35 1.38
N LEU A 215 11.03 -18.97 1.87
CA LEU A 215 9.83 -19.80 1.80
C LEU A 215 9.40 -20.06 0.35
N SER A 216 9.36 -19.02 -0.48
CA SER A 216 9.00 -19.13 -1.90
C SER A 216 10.07 -19.87 -2.72
N GLY A 217 11.35 -19.59 -2.48
CA GLY A 217 12.47 -20.25 -3.14
C GLY A 217 12.56 -21.75 -2.82
N LEU A 218 12.48 -22.12 -1.54
CA LEU A 218 12.46 -23.53 -1.12
C LEU A 218 11.21 -24.24 -1.63
N GLY A 219 10.06 -23.56 -1.65
CA GLY A 219 8.83 -24.07 -2.24
C GLY A 219 8.98 -24.35 -3.74
N ALA A 220 9.56 -23.42 -4.50
CA ALA A 220 9.82 -23.58 -5.92
C ALA A 220 10.80 -24.74 -6.18
N ILE A 221 11.90 -24.83 -5.43
CA ILE A 221 12.87 -25.94 -5.52
C ILE A 221 12.17 -27.28 -5.23
N SER A 222 11.38 -27.36 -4.15
CA SER A 222 10.64 -28.57 -3.80
C SER A 222 9.69 -29.00 -4.91
N ALA A 223 8.97 -28.06 -5.53
CA ALA A 223 8.06 -28.32 -6.64
C ALA A 223 8.81 -28.75 -7.92
N VAL A 224 9.97 -28.15 -8.24
CA VAL A 224 10.83 -28.60 -9.35
C VAL A 224 11.31 -30.03 -9.13
N ILE A 225 11.79 -30.36 -7.93
CA ILE A 225 12.19 -31.73 -7.59
C ILE A 225 10.99 -32.68 -7.78
N GLY A 226 9.80 -32.29 -7.34
CA GLY A 226 8.56 -33.05 -7.54
C GLY A 226 8.24 -33.31 -9.00
N LEU A 227 8.36 -32.30 -9.87
CA LEU A 227 8.15 -32.43 -11.32
C LEU A 227 9.19 -33.36 -11.96
N VAL A 228 10.47 -33.22 -11.60
CA VAL A 228 11.53 -34.12 -12.11
C VAL A 228 11.30 -35.55 -11.61
N LEU A 229 10.87 -35.72 -10.37
CA LEU A 229 10.48 -37.04 -9.84
C LEU A 229 9.24 -37.59 -10.55
N ALA A 230 8.30 -36.75 -10.96
CA ALA A 230 7.15 -37.18 -11.74
C ALA A 230 7.59 -37.69 -13.12
N THR A 231 8.48 -36.98 -13.83
CA THR A 231 8.96 -37.42 -15.15
C THR A 231 9.82 -38.69 -15.09
N ILE A 232 10.74 -38.79 -14.13
CA ILE A 232 11.63 -39.97 -13.99
C ILE A 232 10.85 -41.22 -13.56
N GLN A 233 9.80 -41.06 -12.76
CA GLN A 233 9.02 -42.18 -12.23
C GLN A 233 7.80 -42.51 -13.07
N PHE A 234 7.49 -41.70 -14.08
CA PHE A 234 6.54 -42.04 -15.11
C PHE A 234 7.05 -43.28 -15.84
N SER A 235 6.32 -44.38 -15.73
CA SER A 235 6.65 -45.63 -16.40
C SER A 235 5.55 -45.90 -17.43
N PRO A 236 5.70 -45.47 -18.69
CA PRO A 236 4.72 -45.77 -19.71
C PRO A 236 4.65 -47.29 -19.88
N SER A 237 3.61 -47.91 -19.35
CA SER A 237 3.41 -49.35 -19.47
C SER A 237 2.97 -49.66 -20.91
N SER A 238 3.94 -49.91 -21.79
CA SER A 238 3.81 -50.28 -23.21
C SER A 238 3.25 -49.19 -24.16
N PRO A 239 3.93 -48.88 -25.29
CA PRO A 239 3.55 -47.79 -26.19
C PRO A 239 2.28 -48.01 -27.04
N PHE A 240 1.58 -49.14 -26.90
CA PHE A 240 0.48 -49.51 -27.82
C PHE A 240 -0.79 -50.05 -27.14
N ARG A 241 -1.23 -49.51 -26.00
CA ARG A 241 -2.61 -49.73 -25.51
C ARG A 241 -3.20 -48.47 -24.88
N LEU A 242 -4.05 -47.78 -25.65
CA LEU A 242 -4.80 -46.57 -25.26
C LEU A 242 -5.70 -46.76 -24.01
N ASN A 243 -5.94 -48.01 -23.59
CA ASN A 243 -6.95 -48.37 -22.58
C ASN A 243 -6.46 -48.43 -21.12
N ARG A 244 -5.25 -47.98 -20.78
CA ARG A 244 -4.79 -47.91 -19.38
C ARG A 244 -3.87 -46.72 -19.10
N ILE A 245 -4.41 -45.50 -19.17
CA ILE A 245 -3.77 -44.31 -18.54
C ILE A 245 -3.46 -44.58 -17.05
N GLY A 246 -4.24 -45.46 -16.41
CA GLY A 246 -4.02 -45.84 -15.01
C GLY A 246 -2.86 -46.79 -14.72
N ALA A 247 -2.26 -47.47 -15.71
CA ALA A 247 -1.14 -48.38 -15.50
C ALA A 247 0.24 -47.71 -15.61
N SER A 248 0.30 -46.45 -16.08
CA SER A 248 1.54 -45.70 -16.26
C SER A 248 2.01 -44.95 -14.99
N ILE A 249 1.21 -44.96 -13.93
CA ILE A 249 1.48 -44.29 -12.65
C ILE A 249 1.72 -45.37 -11.59
N PRO A 250 2.94 -45.50 -11.04
CA PRO A 250 3.31 -46.60 -10.14
C PRO A 250 2.74 -46.49 -8.72
N TYR A 251 1.84 -45.53 -8.47
CA TYR A 251 1.29 -45.21 -7.15
C TYR A 251 -0.21 -45.51 -7.05
N ALA A 252 -0.67 -45.84 -5.85
CA ALA A 252 -2.08 -46.08 -5.49
C ALA A 252 -2.53 -45.15 -4.35
N GLY A 253 -3.85 -45.01 -4.16
CA GLY A 253 -4.44 -44.20 -3.09
C GLY A 253 -4.07 -42.71 -3.15
N TRP A 254 -3.82 -42.09 -1.98
CA TRP A 254 -3.46 -40.67 -1.86
C TRP A 254 -2.16 -40.30 -2.60
N MET A 255 -1.19 -41.21 -2.67
CA MET A 255 0.06 -40.97 -3.40
C MET A 255 -0.17 -40.89 -4.92
N ARG A 256 -1.17 -41.60 -5.44
CA ARG A 256 -1.58 -41.47 -6.85
C ARG A 256 -2.15 -40.10 -7.13
N TRP A 257 -3.03 -39.61 -6.25
CA TRP A 257 -3.61 -38.27 -6.37
C TRP A 257 -2.54 -37.19 -6.27
N HIS A 258 -1.68 -37.27 -5.25
CA HIS A 258 -0.53 -36.36 -5.11
C HIS A 258 0.35 -36.32 -6.38
N TYR A 259 0.64 -37.49 -6.97
CA TYR A 259 1.38 -37.56 -8.23
C TYR A 259 0.64 -36.87 -9.39
N ILE A 260 -0.64 -37.17 -9.60
CA ILE A 260 -1.43 -36.61 -10.72
C ILE A 260 -1.58 -35.10 -10.57
N THR A 261 -2.04 -34.64 -9.41
CA THR A 261 -2.24 -33.21 -9.16
C THR A 261 -0.92 -32.47 -9.10
N GLY A 262 0.13 -33.08 -8.53
CA GLY A 262 1.48 -32.52 -8.50
C GLY A 262 2.09 -32.38 -9.89
N ALA A 263 1.90 -33.35 -10.78
CA ALA A 263 2.35 -33.26 -12.17
C ALA A 263 1.55 -32.21 -12.97
N LEU A 264 0.23 -32.15 -12.78
CA LEU A 264 -0.65 -31.21 -13.48
C LEU A 264 -0.43 -29.76 -13.03
N PHE A 265 -0.45 -29.51 -11.72
CA PHE A 265 -0.36 -28.16 -11.15
C PHE A 265 1.06 -27.75 -10.78
N GLY A 266 2.03 -28.67 -10.79
CA GLY A 266 3.40 -28.37 -10.35
C GLY A 266 4.08 -27.29 -11.19
N VAL A 267 3.84 -27.26 -12.51
CA VAL A 267 4.38 -26.18 -13.38
C VAL A 267 3.83 -24.83 -12.96
N PHE A 268 2.53 -24.74 -12.69
CA PHE A 268 1.89 -23.53 -12.18
C PHE A 268 2.42 -23.13 -10.81
N THR A 269 2.59 -24.09 -9.89
CA THR A 269 3.18 -23.82 -8.57
C THR A 269 4.60 -23.29 -8.67
N VAL A 270 5.43 -23.87 -9.54
CA VAL A 270 6.80 -23.40 -9.78
C VAL A 270 6.81 -21.97 -10.32
N THR A 271 6.06 -21.71 -11.40
CA THR A 271 6.07 -20.38 -12.03
C THR A 271 5.51 -19.32 -11.11
N TRP A 272 4.47 -19.63 -10.34
CA TRP A 272 3.87 -18.69 -9.39
C TRP A 272 4.79 -18.38 -8.21
N LEU A 273 5.34 -19.40 -7.55
CA LEU A 273 6.27 -19.18 -6.43
C LEU A 273 7.55 -18.46 -6.89
N PHE A 274 8.07 -18.82 -8.06
CA PHE A 274 9.23 -18.15 -8.65
C PHE A 274 8.93 -16.69 -8.99
N SER A 275 7.76 -16.41 -9.59
CA SER A 275 7.32 -15.05 -9.88
C SER A 275 7.21 -14.21 -8.61
N GLY A 276 6.60 -14.75 -7.55
CA GLY A 276 6.54 -14.10 -6.23
C GLY A 276 7.92 -13.83 -5.64
N MET A 277 8.83 -14.79 -5.70
CA MET A 277 10.22 -14.63 -5.25
C MET A 277 10.94 -13.51 -6.01
N MET A 278 10.83 -13.48 -7.34
CA MET A 278 11.48 -12.48 -8.19
C MET A 278 10.90 -11.08 -8.00
N SER A 279 9.62 -10.97 -7.64
CA SER A 279 8.96 -9.69 -7.33
C SER A 279 9.51 -8.98 -6.09
N LEU A 280 10.22 -9.71 -5.22
CA LEU A 280 10.94 -9.16 -4.07
C LEU A 280 12.35 -8.68 -4.40
N GLU A 281 12.70 -8.65 -5.69
CA GLU A 281 13.99 -8.18 -6.20
C GLU A 281 15.18 -8.85 -5.50
N PRO A 282 15.32 -10.19 -5.57
CA PRO A 282 16.45 -10.87 -4.96
C PRO A 282 17.77 -10.31 -5.51
N TRP A 283 18.69 -10.00 -4.61
CA TRP A 283 20.00 -9.41 -4.94
C TRP A 283 19.93 -8.06 -5.65
N ASP A 284 18.85 -7.30 -5.48
CA ASP A 284 18.70 -5.95 -6.05
C ASP A 284 18.86 -5.91 -7.59
N TRP A 285 18.50 -7.02 -8.24
CA TRP A 285 18.73 -7.23 -9.67
C TRP A 285 18.05 -6.20 -10.58
N ALA A 286 16.98 -5.56 -10.10
CA ALA A 286 16.21 -4.55 -10.83
C ALA A 286 16.41 -3.12 -10.28
N SER A 287 16.78 -2.96 -9.01
CA SER A 287 16.91 -1.67 -8.31
C SER A 287 18.24 -0.97 -8.58
N GLY A 288 19.26 -1.69 -9.07
CA GLY A 288 20.59 -1.15 -9.39
C GLY A 288 20.66 -0.05 -10.46
N GLY A 289 19.56 0.28 -11.14
CA GLY A 289 19.53 1.25 -12.24
C GLY A 289 19.20 2.71 -11.87
N GLY A 290 18.78 3.02 -10.63
CA GLY A 290 18.41 4.39 -10.22
C GLY A 290 17.30 5.07 -11.06
N SER A 291 16.68 4.33 -11.98
CA SER A 291 15.86 4.88 -13.05
C SER A 291 14.50 5.35 -12.55
N GLY A 292 13.90 4.73 -11.53
CA GLY A 292 12.58 5.14 -11.04
C GLY A 292 12.54 6.59 -10.51
N ALA A 293 13.46 6.92 -9.60
CA ALA A 293 13.59 8.28 -9.07
C ALA A 293 14.25 9.24 -10.07
N GLY A 294 15.13 8.72 -10.93
CA GLY A 294 15.77 9.49 -12.00
C GLY A 294 14.79 9.94 -13.08
N VAL A 295 13.90 9.05 -13.55
CA VAL A 295 12.88 9.33 -14.56
C VAL A 295 11.87 10.35 -14.04
N ARG A 296 11.39 10.21 -12.79
CA ARG A 296 10.51 11.22 -12.19
C ARG A 296 11.18 12.58 -12.11
N ARG A 297 12.45 12.66 -11.68
CA ARG A 297 13.23 13.90 -11.67
C ARG A 297 13.48 14.47 -13.07
N ALA A 298 13.75 13.61 -14.05
CA ALA A 298 13.97 14.00 -15.44
C ALA A 298 12.70 14.56 -16.08
N ILE A 299 11.56 13.88 -15.91
CA ILE A 299 10.24 14.35 -16.36
C ILE A 299 9.87 15.65 -15.65
N ALA A 300 10.17 15.78 -14.36
CA ALA A 300 9.89 17.00 -13.61
C ALA A 300 10.76 18.19 -14.02
N GLY A 301 11.92 17.95 -14.65
CA GLY A 301 12.92 18.98 -14.96
C GLY A 301 13.69 19.45 -13.73
N GLY A 302 13.75 18.65 -12.66
CA GLY A 302 14.44 18.97 -11.41
C GLY A 302 13.61 18.68 -10.15
N GLY A 303 14.15 19.06 -8.99
CA GLY A 303 13.41 19.00 -7.72
C GLY A 303 12.28 20.04 -7.66
N LEU A 304 11.30 19.80 -6.79
CA LEU A 304 10.24 20.77 -6.51
C LEU A 304 10.85 22.08 -6.00
N ASP A 305 10.45 23.19 -6.59
CA ASP A 305 10.90 24.53 -6.21
C ASP A 305 9.68 25.36 -5.83
N VAL A 306 9.53 25.63 -4.53
CA VAL A 306 8.35 26.31 -3.97
C VAL A 306 8.26 27.77 -4.43
N ALA A 307 9.39 28.39 -4.80
CA ALA A 307 9.44 29.76 -5.29
C ALA A 307 8.81 29.95 -6.68
N LEU A 308 8.61 28.87 -7.43
CA LEU A 308 7.96 28.91 -8.74
C LEU A 308 6.44 29.03 -8.66
N PHE A 309 5.87 28.83 -7.47
CA PHE A 309 4.43 28.80 -7.29
C PHE A 309 3.95 30.09 -6.63
N PRO A 310 3.12 30.90 -7.31
CA PRO A 310 2.48 32.03 -6.66
C PRO A 310 1.49 31.55 -5.60
N ARG A 311 1.07 32.48 -4.73
CA ARG A 311 -0.09 32.28 -3.86
C ARG A 311 -1.30 31.90 -4.71
N VAL A 312 -2.03 30.87 -4.28
CA VAL A 312 -3.27 30.45 -4.93
C VAL A 312 -4.34 31.51 -4.64
N ASP A 313 -4.74 32.26 -5.67
CA ASP A 313 -5.73 33.33 -5.55
C ASP A 313 -7.13 32.81 -5.86
N ALA A 314 -8.07 33.02 -4.93
CA ALA A 314 -9.44 32.56 -5.06
C ALA A 314 -10.18 33.21 -6.24
N ALA A 315 -9.90 34.49 -6.56
CA ALA A 315 -10.57 35.18 -7.65
C ALA A 315 -10.11 34.65 -9.02
N ILE A 316 -8.80 34.43 -9.18
CA ILE A 316 -8.25 33.87 -10.42
C ILE A 316 -8.71 32.42 -10.61
N TRP A 317 -8.81 31.66 -9.51
CA TRP A 317 -9.36 30.32 -9.54
C TRP A 317 -10.83 30.32 -9.96
N ASP A 318 -11.68 31.14 -9.36
CA ASP A 318 -13.10 31.20 -9.69
C ASP A 318 -13.35 31.73 -11.12
N GLU A 319 -12.54 32.67 -11.61
CA GLU A 319 -12.57 33.11 -13.02
C GLU A 319 -12.25 31.95 -13.98
N SER A 320 -11.26 31.12 -13.63
CA SER A 320 -10.83 29.98 -14.45
C SER A 320 -11.75 28.77 -14.33
N MET A 321 -12.36 28.58 -13.15
CA MET A 321 -13.20 27.43 -12.79
C MET A 321 -14.41 27.86 -11.93
N PRO A 322 -15.41 28.53 -12.52
CA PRO A 322 -16.53 29.09 -11.77
C PRO A 322 -17.31 28.03 -10.98
N GLY A 323 -17.53 28.28 -9.69
CA GLY A 323 -18.35 27.43 -8.83
C GLY A 323 -17.75 26.06 -8.49
N ARG A 324 -16.44 25.88 -8.73
CA ARG A 324 -15.74 24.61 -8.52
C ARG A 324 -14.63 24.74 -7.47
N ALA A 325 -14.93 24.31 -6.24
CA ALA A 325 -13.95 24.31 -5.16
C ALA A 325 -13.11 23.02 -5.16
N PRO A 326 -11.76 23.10 -5.25
CA PRO A 326 -10.91 21.94 -5.04
C PRO A 326 -10.99 21.48 -3.58
N LYS A 327 -10.68 20.22 -3.31
CA LYS A 327 -10.49 19.70 -1.95
C LYS A 327 -9.01 19.57 -1.58
N GLU A 328 -8.18 19.35 -2.58
CA GLU A 328 -6.73 19.20 -2.43
C GLU A 328 -6.04 19.69 -3.70
N MET A 329 -4.90 20.37 -3.55
CA MET A 329 -4.06 20.81 -4.66
C MET A 329 -2.63 20.33 -4.43
N GLU A 330 -2.12 19.49 -5.32
CA GLU A 330 -0.73 19.03 -5.30
C GLU A 330 0.13 19.87 -6.25
N PHE A 331 1.28 20.31 -5.75
CA PHE A 331 2.20 21.20 -6.45
C PHE A 331 3.29 20.35 -7.08
N LEU A 332 3.43 20.42 -8.40
CA LEU A 332 4.39 19.61 -9.12
C LEU A 332 5.02 20.39 -10.27
N ARG A 333 6.18 19.91 -10.72
CA ARG A 333 6.88 20.43 -11.89
C ARG A 333 6.84 19.39 -13.01
N ILE A 334 6.63 19.85 -14.24
CA ILE A 334 6.73 19.03 -15.46
C ILE A 334 7.62 19.80 -16.41
N GLN A 335 8.73 19.20 -16.82
CA GLN A 335 9.73 19.80 -17.70
C GLN A 335 10.21 21.18 -17.23
N GLY A 336 10.29 21.38 -15.92
CA GLY A 336 10.71 22.63 -15.30
C GLY A 336 9.58 23.61 -14.99
N ASP A 337 8.43 23.50 -15.67
CA ASP A 337 7.28 24.39 -15.52
C ASP A 337 6.39 23.99 -14.31
N PRO A 338 5.81 24.97 -13.59
CA PRO A 338 4.98 24.72 -12.43
C PRO A 338 3.53 24.37 -12.81
N TYR A 339 3.00 23.31 -12.19
CA TYR A 339 1.63 22.83 -12.36
C TYR A 339 0.98 22.50 -11.00
N TYR A 340 -0.35 22.59 -10.97
CA TYR A 340 -1.19 22.08 -9.90
C TYR A 340 -1.97 20.86 -10.39
N VAL A 341 -2.03 19.82 -9.56
CA VAL A 341 -3.03 18.76 -9.70
C VAL A 341 -4.12 19.01 -8.67
N ALA A 342 -5.25 19.51 -9.15
CA ALA A 342 -6.43 19.78 -8.33
C ALA A 342 -7.33 18.55 -8.27
N ARG A 343 -7.66 18.13 -7.04
CA ARG A 343 -8.53 16.98 -6.76
C ARG A 343 -9.82 17.44 -6.08
N GLY A 344 -10.90 16.70 -6.32
CA GLY A 344 -12.23 17.01 -5.79
C GLY A 344 -13.01 18.05 -6.60
N VAL A 345 -12.43 18.51 -7.72
CA VAL A 345 -13.09 19.43 -8.68
C VAL A 345 -13.98 18.67 -9.67
N GLU A 346 -13.46 17.57 -10.19
CA GLU A 346 -14.16 16.61 -11.06
C GLU A 346 -13.87 15.18 -10.56
N THR A 347 -14.51 14.17 -11.17
CA THR A 347 -14.22 12.76 -10.88
C THR A 347 -12.77 12.38 -11.15
N LYS A 348 -12.13 13.05 -12.12
CA LYS A 348 -10.71 12.90 -12.42
C LYS A 348 -9.93 14.13 -11.92
N PRO A 349 -8.69 13.95 -11.45
CA PRO A 349 -7.82 15.07 -11.13
C PRO A 349 -7.60 15.97 -12.35
N LEU A 350 -7.61 17.28 -12.14
CA LEU A 350 -7.33 18.27 -13.19
C LEU A 350 -5.89 18.76 -13.09
N LEU A 351 -5.19 18.79 -14.22
CA LEU A 351 -3.87 19.40 -14.33
C LEU A 351 -4.02 20.85 -14.78
N VAL A 352 -3.48 21.78 -14.00
CA VAL A 352 -3.59 23.22 -14.22
C VAL A 352 -2.20 23.83 -14.22
N ALA A 353 -1.83 24.61 -15.24
CA ALA A 353 -0.58 25.37 -15.23
C ALA A 353 -0.62 26.41 -14.11
N ALA A 354 0.48 26.62 -13.39
CA ALA A 354 0.48 27.59 -12.29
C ALA A 354 0.64 29.04 -12.77
N ASN A 355 1.19 29.26 -13.96
CA ASN A 355 1.35 30.58 -14.55
C ASN A 355 1.38 30.55 -16.10
N PRO A 356 0.39 31.13 -16.82
CA PRO A 356 -0.91 31.56 -16.30
C PRO A 356 -1.77 30.33 -15.92
N LEU A 357 -2.73 30.52 -15.01
CA LEU A 357 -3.71 29.50 -14.64
C LEU A 357 -4.51 29.06 -15.87
N ARG A 358 -4.18 27.89 -16.42
CA ARG A 358 -4.83 27.30 -17.60
C ARG A 358 -4.93 25.78 -17.46
N ILE A 359 -6.11 25.24 -17.76
CA ILE A 359 -6.34 23.80 -17.77
C ILE A 359 -5.59 23.19 -18.96
N ARG A 360 -4.80 22.15 -18.69
CA ARG A 360 -4.20 21.29 -19.73
C ARG A 360 -4.96 19.96 -19.69
N ARG A 361 -5.77 19.70 -20.73
CA ARG A 361 -6.49 18.43 -20.90
C ARG A 361 -5.66 17.42 -21.67
#